data_AF-A0A151DZG8-F1
#
_entry.id   AF-A0A151DZG8-F1
#
_cell.length_a   1.000
_cell.length_b   1.000
_cell.length_c   1.000
_cell.angle_alpha   90.00
_cell.angle_beta   90.00
_cell.angle_gamma   90.00
#
_symmetry.space_group_name_H-M   'P 1'
#
loop_
_entity.id
_entity.type
_entity.pdbx_description
1 polymer ?
#
loop_
_entity_poly.entity_id
_entity_poly.type
_entity_poly.pdbx_seq_one_letter_code
_entity_poly.pdbx_strand_id
1 'polypeptide(L)'
;MKPISENHNKIHHDVKYGNKILAPYRDGADGGKKDKIWKSKLEIDDQRPKKPTFLTEGMDLRNLDVIIQSINRIDCPITLDPNTASFIDVCIHAKLRQRLQISTIDKNLRYARFMETHACSVDFRKTTLENFMRHMDYREQIEKASANALIHEWKAI
;
A
#
# COMPACT_ATOMS: atom_id res chain seq x y z
N MET A 1 15.83 69.87 41.62
CA MET A 1 14.48 70.26 41.16
C MET A 1 14.28 69.72 39.73
N LYS A 2 13.18 68.99 39.49
CA LYS A 2 12.69 68.53 38.17
C LYS A 2 12.12 69.71 37.36
N PRO A 3 11.62 69.50 36.12
CA PRO A 3 12.10 68.73 34.94
C PRO A 3 12.10 69.65 33.69
N ILE A 4 12.31 69.16 32.45
CA ILE A 4 11.62 69.61 31.20
C ILE A 4 12.09 68.80 29.96
N SER A 5 11.09 68.38 29.16
CA SER A 5 10.99 67.93 27.75
C SER A 5 12.16 67.18 27.08
N GLU A 6 12.00 65.92 26.70
CA GLU A 6 11.40 65.45 25.43
C GLU A 6 12.09 66.00 24.17
N ASN A 7 12.94 65.18 23.53
CA ASN A 7 12.69 64.80 22.13
C ASN A 7 13.53 63.62 21.63
N HIS A 8 12.79 62.62 21.14
CA HIS A 8 13.02 61.69 20.03
C HIS A 8 14.43 61.13 19.76
N ASN A 9 14.62 59.86 20.15
CA ASN A 9 15.46 58.96 19.38
C ASN A 9 14.58 57.92 18.66
N LYS A 10 14.62 57.97 17.33
CA LYS A 10 14.07 56.96 16.41
C LYS A 10 14.92 55.71 16.51
N ILE A 11 14.31 54.57 16.85
CA ILE A 11 14.76 53.26 16.38
C ILE A 11 13.51 52.47 15.99
N HIS A 12 13.34 52.26 14.70
CA HIS A 12 12.36 51.34 14.14
C HIS A 12 12.78 49.91 14.49
N HIS A 13 11.97 49.23 15.31
CA HIS A 13 11.88 47.78 15.30
C HIS A 13 10.42 47.43 15.57
N ASP A 14 9.69 47.07 14.50
CA ASP A 14 8.39 46.42 14.59
C ASP A 14 8.58 45.03 15.22
N VAL A 15 8.46 44.99 16.55
CA VAL A 15 8.32 43.77 17.32
C VAL A 15 7.13 43.95 18.26
N LYS A 16 5.94 43.99 17.69
CA LYS A 16 4.73 43.66 18.45
C LYS A 16 4.80 42.17 18.73
N TYR A 17 4.96 41.82 19.99
CA TYR A 17 4.16 40.84 20.74
C TYR A 17 4.96 40.39 21.96
N GLY A 18 5.01 41.27 22.97
CA GLY A 18 5.24 40.90 24.35
C GLY A 18 3.92 40.44 24.98
N ASN A 19 3.94 39.23 25.54
CA ASN A 19 3.09 38.67 26.59
C ASN A 19 1.69 39.28 26.78
N LYS A 20 0.73 38.73 26.03
CA LYS A 20 -0.62 38.51 26.57
C LYS A 20 -0.85 37.01 26.59
N ILE A 21 -1.33 36.52 27.73
CA ILE A 21 -1.86 35.17 27.89
C ILE A 21 -2.89 34.98 26.78
N LEU A 22 -2.48 34.26 25.73
CA LEU A 22 -3.37 33.91 24.64
C LEU A 22 -4.32 32.86 25.19
N ALA A 23 -5.60 33.24 25.24
CA ALA A 23 -6.72 32.32 25.42
C ALA A 23 -6.52 31.06 24.56
N PRO A 24 -6.91 29.88 25.05
CA PRO A 24 -6.65 28.63 24.34
C PRO A 24 -7.18 28.73 22.91
N TYR A 25 -6.25 28.53 21.98
CA TYR A 25 -6.48 28.39 20.56
C TYR A 25 -7.60 27.38 20.31
N ARG A 26 -8.77 27.87 19.87
CA ARG A 26 -9.78 27.05 19.22
C ARG A 26 -9.40 26.95 17.74
N ASP A 27 -8.86 25.79 17.40
CA ASP A 27 -9.37 24.92 16.33
C ASP A 27 -8.93 23.50 16.68
N GLY A 28 -9.36 23.09 17.88
CA GLY A 28 -9.35 21.70 18.30
C GLY A 28 -10.59 21.02 17.74
N ALA A 29 -10.38 19.95 17.00
CA ALA A 29 -11.39 18.96 16.67
C ALA A 29 -12.15 18.54 17.94
N ASP A 30 -13.34 19.09 18.16
CA ASP A 30 -14.23 18.64 19.22
C ASP A 30 -15.70 18.89 18.83
N GLY A 31 -16.19 18.00 17.97
CA GLY A 31 -17.61 17.75 17.74
C GLY A 31 -18.08 16.43 18.35
N GLY A 32 -17.43 15.95 19.41
CA GLY A 32 -17.80 14.71 20.09
C GLY A 32 -18.49 14.98 21.41
N LYS A 33 -19.81 15.22 21.37
CA LYS A 33 -20.64 15.19 22.58
C LYS A 33 -20.40 13.88 23.34
N LYS A 34 -20.31 14.01 24.67
CA LYS A 34 -20.20 12.94 25.65
C LYS A 34 -21.35 11.95 25.49
N ASP A 35 -21.16 10.93 24.66
CA ASP A 35 -21.88 9.65 24.67
C ASP A 35 -21.04 8.66 23.85
N LYS A 36 -20.01 8.09 24.47
CA LYS A 36 -19.17 7.03 23.87
C LYS A 36 -19.93 5.70 23.87
N ILE A 37 -21.05 5.63 23.15
CA ILE A 37 -21.85 4.41 22.92
C ILE A 37 -21.17 3.51 21.86
N TRP A 38 -20.24 4.04 21.07
CA TRP A 38 -19.51 3.28 20.05
C TRP A 38 -18.50 2.27 20.60
N LYS A 39 -18.28 2.23 21.93
CA LYS A 39 -17.50 1.16 22.59
C LYS A 39 -18.35 -0.03 23.03
N SER A 40 -19.68 0.08 23.03
CA SER A 40 -20.56 -1.03 23.39
C SER A 40 -20.91 -1.85 22.16
N LYS A 41 -20.27 -3.02 22.06
CA LYS A 41 -20.64 -4.16 21.23
C LYS A 41 -20.53 -3.94 19.71
N LEU A 42 -19.30 -3.99 19.20
CA LEU A 42 -19.09 -4.74 17.97
C LEU A 42 -19.19 -6.22 18.35
N GLU A 43 -20.42 -6.75 18.37
CA GLU A 43 -20.63 -8.19 18.18
C GLU A 43 -20.17 -8.46 16.75
N ILE A 44 -18.86 -8.67 16.59
CA ILE A 44 -18.30 -9.22 15.36
C ILE A 44 -18.81 -10.65 15.38
N ASP A 45 -19.99 -10.85 14.80
CA ASP A 45 -20.47 -12.16 14.44
C ASP A 45 -19.30 -12.91 13.82
N ASP A 46 -19.13 -14.15 14.26
CA ASP A 46 -18.05 -15.07 13.92
C ASP A 46 -18.15 -15.37 12.41
N GLN A 47 -17.82 -14.37 11.58
CA GLN A 47 -17.75 -14.42 10.13
C GLN A 47 -16.48 -15.19 9.84
N ARG A 48 -16.55 -16.51 10.03
CA ARG A 48 -15.61 -17.43 9.40
C ARG A 48 -15.58 -17.01 7.94
N PRO A 49 -14.43 -16.56 7.40
CA PRO A 49 -14.36 -16.20 6.01
C PRO A 49 -14.81 -17.44 5.24
N LYS A 50 -15.94 -17.32 4.52
CA LYS A 50 -16.34 -18.36 3.59
C LYS A 50 -15.13 -18.57 2.70
N LYS A 51 -14.72 -19.84 2.53
CA LYS A 51 -13.63 -20.18 1.59
C LYS A 51 -13.93 -19.43 0.29
N PRO A 52 -13.08 -18.49 -0.14
CA PRO A 52 -13.35 -17.75 -1.36
C PRO A 52 -13.53 -18.78 -2.46
N THR A 53 -14.65 -18.71 -3.16
CA THR A 53 -14.90 -19.53 -4.34
C THR A 53 -13.94 -19.04 -5.40
N PHE A 54 -12.76 -19.66 -5.46
CA PHE A 54 -11.72 -19.30 -6.40
C PHE A 54 -12.25 -19.47 -7.83
N LEU A 55 -12.06 -18.44 -8.65
CA LEU A 55 -12.47 -18.45 -10.05
C LEU A 55 -11.52 -19.37 -10.82
N THR A 56 -12.09 -20.32 -11.55
CA THR A 56 -11.41 -21.39 -12.29
C THR A 56 -10.27 -20.92 -13.20
N GLU A 57 -9.22 -21.75 -13.26
CA GLU A 57 -8.05 -21.61 -14.14
C GLU A 57 -8.46 -21.36 -15.60
N GLY A 58 -7.96 -20.27 -16.19
CA GLY A 58 -8.20 -19.90 -17.60
C GLY A 58 -8.80 -18.51 -17.84
N MET A 59 -9.10 -17.74 -16.79
CA MET A 59 -9.64 -16.38 -16.96
C MET A 59 -8.59 -15.37 -17.44
N ASP A 60 -8.95 -14.63 -18.50
CA ASP A 60 -8.17 -13.54 -19.08
C ASP A 60 -8.22 -12.29 -18.18
N LEU A 61 -7.07 -11.65 -17.97
CA LEU A 61 -6.89 -10.44 -17.15
C LEU A 61 -7.76 -9.27 -17.63
N ARG A 62 -8.22 -9.32 -18.89
CA ARG A 62 -9.16 -8.34 -19.46
C ARG A 62 -10.44 -8.17 -18.64
N ASN A 63 -10.85 -9.21 -17.92
CA ASN A 63 -12.06 -9.18 -17.08
C ASN A 63 -11.76 -8.97 -15.58
N LEU A 64 -10.51 -8.68 -15.21
CA LEU A 64 -10.12 -8.53 -13.81
C LEU A 64 -10.92 -7.41 -13.12
N ASP A 65 -11.20 -6.32 -13.82
CA ASP A 65 -12.01 -5.21 -13.28
C ASP A 65 -13.44 -5.63 -12.94
N VAL A 66 -14.07 -6.42 -13.81
CA VAL A 66 -15.42 -6.95 -13.60
C VAL A 66 -15.43 -7.88 -12.39
N ILE A 67 -14.42 -8.74 -12.29
CA ILE A 67 -14.24 -9.66 -11.16
C ILE A 67 -14.07 -8.90 -9.85
N ILE A 68 -13.17 -7.91 -9.81
CA ILE A 68 -12.93 -7.09 -8.61
C ILE A 68 -14.20 -6.38 -8.15
N GLN A 69 -15.01 -5.86 -9.08
CA GLN A 69 -16.26 -5.18 -8.75
C GLN A 69 -17.30 -6.13 -8.14
N SER A 70 -17.29 -7.41 -8.53
CA SER A 70 -18.20 -8.42 -8.00
C SER A 70 -17.79 -8.99 -6.64
N ILE A 71 -16.54 -8.78 -6.21
CA ILE A 71 -16.01 -9.37 -4.97
C ILE A 71 -16.37 -8.51 -3.76
N ASN A 72 -16.95 -9.15 -2.74
CA ASN A 72 -17.06 -8.55 -1.42
C ASN A 72 -15.68 -8.45 -0.77
N ARG A 73 -15.22 -7.23 -0.52
CA ARG A 73 -13.90 -6.94 0.06
C ARG A 73 -13.72 -7.49 1.48
N ILE A 74 -14.82 -7.69 2.19
CA ILE A 74 -14.81 -8.26 3.55
C ILE A 74 -14.42 -9.74 3.49
N ASP A 75 -14.88 -10.45 2.46
CA ASP A 75 -14.65 -11.88 2.28
C ASP A 75 -13.27 -12.22 1.68
N CYS A 76 -12.53 -11.21 1.18
CA CYS A 76 -11.18 -11.41 0.66
C CYS A 76 -10.20 -11.66 1.81
N PRO A 77 -9.35 -12.70 1.78
CA PRO A 77 -8.38 -12.93 2.84
C PRO A 77 -7.39 -11.76 2.97
N ILE A 78 -6.92 -11.50 4.19
CA ILE A 78 -5.89 -10.48 4.47
C ILE A 78 -4.52 -10.98 4.02
N THR A 79 -4.25 -12.26 4.22
CA THR A 79 -3.01 -12.96 3.81
C THR A 79 -3.35 -14.10 2.88
N LEU A 80 -2.61 -14.22 1.78
CA LEU A 80 -2.70 -15.38 0.89
C LEU A 80 -1.75 -16.49 1.36
N ASP A 81 -2.16 -17.74 1.18
CA ASP A 81 -1.27 -18.89 1.34
C ASP A 81 -0.57 -19.17 -0.01
N PRO A 82 0.77 -19.06 -0.08
CA PRO A 82 1.51 -19.23 -1.34
C PRO A 82 1.39 -20.63 -1.94
N ASN A 83 1.02 -21.66 -1.16
CA ASN A 83 0.90 -23.02 -1.66
C ASN A 83 -0.41 -23.27 -2.41
N THR A 84 -1.44 -22.49 -2.11
CA THR A 84 -2.81 -22.69 -2.62
C THR A 84 -3.30 -21.52 -3.47
N ALA A 85 -2.69 -20.34 -3.35
CA ALA A 85 -3.07 -19.17 -4.11
C ALA A 85 -2.74 -19.33 -5.61
N SER A 86 -3.74 -19.05 -6.45
CA SER A 86 -3.53 -18.88 -7.89
C SER A 86 -3.05 -17.47 -8.20
N PHE A 87 -2.54 -17.26 -9.42
CA PHE A 87 -2.20 -15.91 -9.89
C PHE A 87 -3.39 -14.94 -9.90
N ILE A 88 -4.62 -15.43 -10.10
CA ILE A 88 -5.83 -14.61 -10.04
C ILE A 88 -6.03 -14.10 -8.61
N ASP A 89 -5.80 -14.95 -7.62
CA ASP A 89 -5.94 -14.60 -6.20
C ASP A 89 -4.91 -13.55 -5.81
N VAL A 90 -3.68 -13.70 -6.30
CA VAL A 90 -2.62 -12.70 -6.15
C VAL A 90 -3.04 -11.36 -6.78
N CYS A 91 -3.67 -11.36 -7.95
CA CYS A 91 -4.16 -10.14 -8.59
C CYS A 91 -5.27 -9.46 -7.80
N ILE A 92 -6.25 -10.24 -7.34
CA ILE A 92 -7.35 -9.76 -6.50
C ILE A 92 -6.80 -9.16 -5.21
N HIS A 93 -5.86 -9.86 -4.56
CA HIS A 93 -5.21 -9.39 -3.33
C HIS A 93 -4.39 -8.13 -3.56
N ALA A 94 -3.57 -8.08 -4.62
CA ALA A 94 -2.79 -6.91 -5.01
C ALA A 94 -3.70 -5.69 -5.23
N LYS A 95 -4.86 -5.87 -5.86
CA LYS A 95 -5.81 -4.78 -6.06
C LYS A 95 -6.49 -4.35 -4.76
N LEU A 96 -7.02 -5.29 -4.00
CA LEU A 96 -7.90 -5.00 -2.87
C LEU A 96 -7.13 -4.63 -1.60
N ARG A 97 -5.99 -5.29 -1.35
CA ARG A 97 -5.17 -5.12 -0.15
C ARG A 97 -3.98 -4.19 -0.40
N GLN A 98 -3.25 -4.36 -1.50
CA GLN A 98 -2.08 -3.53 -1.82
C GLN A 98 -2.43 -2.26 -2.61
N ARG A 99 -3.68 -2.12 -3.08
CA ARG A 99 -4.19 -0.96 -3.83
C ARG A 99 -3.42 -0.64 -5.10
N LEU A 100 -2.82 -1.65 -5.73
CA LEU A 100 -2.09 -1.46 -6.98
C LEU A 100 -3.03 -1.12 -8.15
N GLN A 101 -2.49 -0.38 -9.13
CA GLN A 101 -3.19 -0.12 -10.39
C GLN A 101 -3.23 -1.40 -11.23
N ILE A 102 -4.29 -1.57 -12.04
CA ILE A 102 -4.46 -2.78 -12.85
C ILE A 102 -3.31 -2.93 -13.84
N SER A 103 -2.84 -1.83 -14.44
CA SER A 103 -1.68 -1.84 -15.33
C SER A 103 -0.39 -2.31 -14.64
N THR A 104 -0.20 -1.97 -13.35
CA THR A 104 0.93 -2.45 -12.56
C THR A 104 0.79 -3.94 -12.26
N ILE A 105 -0.42 -4.39 -11.89
CA ILE A 105 -0.71 -5.80 -11.61
C ILE A 105 -0.47 -6.65 -12.87
N ASP A 106 -0.99 -6.23 -14.01
CA ASP A 106 -0.79 -6.91 -15.30
C ASP A 106 0.69 -7.01 -15.65
N LYS A 107 1.42 -5.90 -15.53
CA LYS A 107 2.87 -5.88 -15.77
C LYS A 107 3.61 -6.86 -14.87
N ASN A 108 3.39 -6.79 -13.56
CA ASN A 108 4.05 -7.68 -12.60
C ASN A 108 3.69 -9.14 -12.86
N LEU A 109 2.42 -9.44 -13.15
CA LEU A 109 1.99 -10.79 -13.44
C LEU A 109 2.64 -11.36 -14.71
N ARG A 110 2.81 -10.55 -15.76
CA ARG A 110 3.52 -10.96 -16.98
C ARG A 110 4.95 -11.39 -16.67
N TYR A 111 5.66 -10.64 -15.82
CA TYR A 111 7.01 -11.02 -15.38
C TYR A 111 7.00 -12.24 -14.47
N ALA A 112 6.02 -12.36 -13.55
CA ALA A 112 5.88 -13.55 -12.71
C ALA A 112 5.67 -14.83 -13.53
N ARG A 113 4.76 -14.81 -14.52
CA ARG A 113 4.53 -15.94 -15.43
C ARG A 113 5.76 -16.25 -16.29
N PHE A 114 6.45 -15.21 -16.74
CA PHE A 114 7.70 -15.38 -17.48
C PHE A 114 8.75 -16.10 -16.62
N MET A 115 8.96 -15.65 -15.37
CA MET A 115 9.91 -16.24 -14.44
C MET A 115 9.55 -17.68 -14.06
N GLU A 116 8.25 -18.01 -13.91
CA GLU A 116 7.79 -19.36 -13.58
C GLU A 116 8.06 -20.36 -14.72
N THR A 117 7.92 -19.92 -15.97
CA THR A 117 8.08 -20.76 -17.17
C THR A 117 9.48 -20.67 -17.80
N HIS A 118 10.39 -19.92 -17.18
CA HIS A 118 11.74 -19.68 -17.68
C HIS A 118 12.63 -20.93 -17.58
N ALA A 119 13.69 -20.99 -18.40
CA ALA A 119 14.66 -22.09 -18.37
C ALA A 119 15.33 -22.25 -17.00
N CYS A 120 15.61 -21.14 -16.32
CA CYS A 120 15.91 -21.10 -14.90
C CYS A 120 14.66 -20.62 -14.17
N SER A 121 13.75 -21.51 -13.81
CA SER A 121 12.42 -21.15 -13.30
C SER A 121 12.44 -20.69 -11.84
N VAL A 122 11.70 -19.63 -11.53
CA VAL A 122 11.44 -19.21 -10.13
C VAL A 122 10.20 -19.95 -9.61
N ASP A 123 10.38 -20.71 -8.52
CA ASP A 123 9.28 -21.35 -7.82
C ASP A 123 8.63 -20.34 -6.86
N PHE A 124 7.46 -19.82 -7.23
CA PHE A 124 6.70 -18.85 -6.43
C PHE A 124 5.99 -19.46 -5.22
N ARG A 125 5.80 -20.78 -5.17
CA ARG A 125 5.17 -21.47 -4.02
C ARG A 125 6.19 -21.67 -2.91
N LYS A 126 7.44 -21.90 -3.29
CA LYS A 126 8.57 -22.06 -2.37
C LYS A 126 9.74 -21.16 -2.76
N THR A 127 9.47 -19.86 -2.84
CA THR A 127 10.49 -18.89 -3.24
C THR A 127 11.60 -18.83 -2.20
N THR A 128 12.82 -19.14 -2.62
CA THR A 128 14.02 -18.86 -1.85
C THR A 128 14.78 -17.73 -2.52
N LEU A 129 15.45 -16.90 -1.71
CA LEU A 129 16.32 -15.84 -2.22
C LEU A 129 17.38 -16.43 -3.17
N GLU A 130 17.92 -17.60 -2.84
CA GLU A 130 18.91 -18.29 -3.67
C GLU A 130 18.35 -18.68 -5.05
N ASN A 131 17.14 -19.23 -5.12
CA ASN A 131 16.52 -19.60 -6.40
C ASN A 131 16.31 -18.35 -7.27
N PHE A 132 15.80 -17.29 -6.68
CA PHE A 132 15.60 -16.04 -7.40
C PHE A 132 16.92 -15.41 -7.86
N MET A 133 17.95 -15.39 -7.01
CA MET A 133 19.26 -14.86 -7.40
C MET A 133 19.89 -15.67 -8.53
N ARG A 134 19.76 -17.00 -8.52
CA ARG A 134 20.20 -17.86 -9.64
C ARG A 134 19.49 -17.51 -10.94
N HIS A 135 18.18 -17.22 -10.88
CA HIS A 135 17.44 -16.72 -12.04
C HIS A 135 18.04 -15.41 -12.55
N MET A 136 18.27 -14.44 -11.66
CA MET A 136 18.82 -13.13 -12.02
C MET A 136 20.23 -13.24 -12.61
N ASP A 137 21.10 -14.03 -12.00
CA ASP A 137 22.46 -14.29 -12.49
C ASP A 137 22.44 -14.96 -13.86
N TYR A 138 21.53 -15.92 -14.07
CA TYR A 138 21.37 -16.57 -15.37
C TYR A 138 20.93 -15.56 -16.45
N ARG A 139 19.95 -14.71 -16.13
CA ARG A 139 19.46 -13.66 -17.04
C ARG A 139 20.57 -12.68 -17.41
N GLU A 140 21.39 -12.28 -16.44
CA GLU A 140 22.49 -11.34 -16.67
C GLU A 140 23.67 -11.99 -17.42
N GLN A 141 24.13 -13.17 -17.00
CA GLN A 141 25.37 -13.76 -17.51
C GLN A 141 25.19 -14.52 -18.81
N ILE A 142 24.10 -15.27 -18.95
CA ILE A 142 23.85 -16.13 -20.11
C ILE A 142 23.06 -15.39 -21.18
N GLU A 143 21.94 -14.78 -20.79
CA GLU A 143 21.02 -14.14 -21.75
C GLU A 143 21.35 -12.66 -22.02
N LYS A 144 22.27 -12.08 -21.25
CA LYS A 144 22.67 -10.66 -21.34
C LYS A 144 21.46 -9.72 -21.23
N ALA A 145 20.52 -10.05 -20.35
CA ALA A 145 19.33 -9.26 -20.11
C ALA A 145 19.70 -7.82 -19.70
N SER A 146 18.98 -6.84 -20.25
CA SER A 146 19.18 -5.44 -19.89
C SER A 146 18.83 -5.18 -18.42
N ALA A 147 19.50 -4.21 -17.78
CA ALA A 147 19.21 -3.81 -16.40
C ALA A 147 17.73 -3.45 -16.19
N ASN A 148 17.06 -2.86 -17.19
CA ASN A 148 15.64 -2.53 -17.10
C ASN A 148 14.73 -3.77 -17.02
N ALA A 149 15.09 -4.86 -17.71
CA ALA A 149 14.34 -6.12 -17.63
C ALA A 149 14.48 -6.73 -16.23
N LEU A 150 15.71 -6.77 -15.71
CA LEU A 150 16.02 -7.27 -14.37
C LEU A 150 15.28 -6.48 -13.27
N ILE A 151 15.22 -5.15 -13.38
CA ILE A 151 14.46 -4.30 -12.46
C ILE A 151 12.96 -4.64 -12.47
N HIS A 152 12.40 -5.01 -13.61
CA HIS A 152 10.99 -5.38 -13.70
C HIS A 152 10.70 -6.77 -13.14
N GLU A 153 11.60 -7.73 -13.32
CA GLU A 153 11.52 -9.05 -12.69
C GLU A 153 11.64 -8.94 -11.17
N TRP A 154 12.57 -8.13 -10.66
CA TRP A 154 12.72 -7.86 -9.24
C TRP A 154 11.47 -7.26 -8.59
N LYS A 155 10.78 -6.34 -9.29
CA LYS A 155 9.57 -5.69 -8.79
C LYS A 155 8.33 -6.60 -8.79
N ALA A 156 8.42 -7.75 -9.44
CA ALA A 156 7.31 -8.70 -9.53
C ALA A 156 7.30 -9.71 -8.37
N ILE A 157 8.34 -9.73 -7.52
CA ILE A 157 8.45 -10.54 -6.29
C ILE A 157 8.12 -9.68 -5.07
#